data_AF-A0A316TDI0-F1
#
_entry.id   AF-A0A316TDI0-F1
#
_cell.length_a   1.000
_cell.length_b   1.000
_cell.length_c   1.000
_cell.angle_alpha   90.00
_cell.angle_beta   90.00
_cell.angle_gamma   90.00
#
_symmetry.space_group_name_H-M   'P 1'
#
loop_
_entity.id
_entity.type
_entity.pdbx_description
1 polymer ?
#
loop_
_entity_poly.entity_id
_entity_poly.type
_entity_poly.pdbx_seq_one_letter_code
_entity_poly.pdbx_strand_id
1 'polypeptide(L)'
;MFERFTGPAREALVDAQRQAILAGATEIGPEHLLAAVLRVEDGRVREVLEALGIDPAEAERTVAAHLDATPPPPPATARRKRRQPQVKQVPFATESKAALEATLRETARLGHDSIGSAHLLLGLLRAESGTTQAVLGRLGIELDPARTAVAAAVSGRPARPTGRPFRQVDVFGSAALSGNPVAVVHDAEGLTDEQMAAFARWTNLSETTFLLTPTHPAADYRLRIFTPGGELAFAGHPTLGSAHAWLEAGGVPKGGQLVQECGIGLVRLRRTERLAFAAPPLIRSGPVEAIDLDRIVRALRIDRAAVLDSRWVDNGAGWVAVRLRDADAVLALTPDFSAFGEGLDIGVVGPHPEGGEAQVEVRGFAPHAGIPEDPVTGSLNAGLAQWLIGDGTLPRSYVAAQGTAIGRAGRIHVDSDPADADVIWIGGDTRTTITGAVSL
;
A
#
# COMPACT_ATOMS: atom_id res chain seq x y z
N MET A 1 -39.40 12.91 -14.75
CA MET A 1 -37.97 12.78 -15.13
C MET A 1 -37.07 13.74 -14.35
N PHE A 2 -37.43 15.04 -14.23
CA PHE A 2 -36.62 16.05 -13.52
C PHE A 2 -36.47 15.88 -11.99
N GLU A 3 -37.37 15.15 -11.33
CA GLU A 3 -37.32 14.97 -9.86
C GLU A 3 -36.10 14.17 -9.38
N ARG A 4 -35.53 13.30 -10.22
CA ARG A 4 -34.32 12.52 -9.90
C ARG A 4 -33.02 13.32 -9.99
N PHE A 5 -33.04 14.49 -10.63
CA PHE A 5 -31.86 15.35 -10.73
C PHE A 5 -31.67 16.13 -9.43
N THR A 6 -30.43 16.19 -8.95
CA THR A 6 -30.03 17.05 -7.83
C THR A 6 -30.16 18.53 -8.21
N GLY A 7 -30.15 19.43 -7.21
CA GLY A 7 -30.16 20.89 -7.45
C GLY A 7 -29.08 21.34 -8.44
N PRO A 8 -27.80 21.04 -8.19
CA PRO A 8 -26.70 21.42 -9.08
C PRO A 8 -26.84 20.85 -10.50
N ALA A 9 -27.32 19.61 -10.63
CA ALA A 9 -27.54 19.01 -11.96
C ALA A 9 -28.66 19.72 -12.73
N ARG A 10 -29.72 20.22 -12.06
CA ARG A 10 -30.76 21.04 -12.70
C ARG A 10 -30.23 22.41 -13.10
N GLU A 11 -29.39 23.03 -12.26
CA GLU A 11 -28.73 24.30 -12.56
C GLU A 11 -27.86 24.18 -13.82
N ALA A 12 -27.12 23.09 -13.97
CA ALA A 12 -26.36 22.80 -15.19
C ALA A 12 -27.25 22.77 -16.45
N LEU A 13 -28.43 22.13 -16.39
CA LEU A 13 -29.35 22.09 -17.53
C LEU A 13 -29.94 23.47 -17.87
N VAL A 14 -30.18 24.30 -16.85
CA VAL A 14 -30.63 25.69 -17.04
C VAL A 14 -29.51 26.54 -17.64
N ASP A 15 -28.27 26.36 -17.19
CA ASP A 15 -27.13 27.09 -17.73
C ASP A 15 -26.83 26.68 -19.18
N ALA A 16 -26.94 25.39 -19.53
CA ALA A 16 -26.83 24.93 -20.91
C ALA A 16 -27.85 25.62 -21.83
N GLN A 17 -29.09 25.82 -21.36
CA GLN A 17 -30.10 26.58 -22.09
C GLN A 17 -29.70 28.05 -22.25
N ARG A 18 -29.17 28.67 -21.20
CA ARG A 18 -28.69 30.06 -21.25
C ARG A 18 -27.56 30.21 -22.26
N GLN A 19 -26.61 29.27 -22.27
CA GLN A 19 -25.49 29.27 -23.21
C GLN A 19 -25.97 29.14 -24.67
N ALA A 20 -26.90 28.23 -24.94
CA ALA A 20 -27.50 28.08 -26.27
C ALA A 20 -28.19 29.37 -26.74
N ILE A 21 -28.90 30.07 -25.85
CA ILE A 21 -29.52 31.37 -26.16
C ILE A 21 -28.46 32.44 -26.46
N LEU A 22 -27.40 32.52 -25.65
CA LEU A 22 -26.30 33.48 -25.85
C LEU A 22 -25.54 33.22 -27.15
N ALA A 23 -25.36 31.96 -27.54
CA ALA A 23 -24.76 31.55 -28.80
C ALA A 23 -25.69 31.75 -30.02
N GLY A 24 -26.96 32.14 -29.82
CA GLY A 24 -27.94 32.24 -30.89
C GLY A 24 -28.33 30.89 -31.50
N ALA A 25 -28.10 29.79 -30.78
CA ALA A 25 -28.42 28.44 -31.22
C ALA A 25 -29.93 28.20 -31.23
N THR A 26 -30.41 27.42 -32.20
CA THR A 26 -31.82 27.03 -32.30
C THR A 26 -32.18 25.83 -31.42
N GLU A 27 -31.17 25.10 -30.94
CA GLU A 27 -31.30 23.92 -30.08
C GLU A 27 -30.17 23.90 -29.03
N ILE A 28 -30.40 23.23 -27.89
CA ILE A 28 -29.38 22.98 -26.87
C ILE A 28 -28.61 21.72 -27.28
N GLY A 29 -27.40 21.90 -27.82
CA GLY A 29 -26.51 20.82 -28.24
C GLY A 29 -25.62 20.25 -27.11
N PRO A 30 -24.94 19.12 -27.34
CA PRO A 30 -24.07 18.46 -26.34
C PRO A 30 -22.92 19.34 -25.83
N GLU A 31 -22.40 20.24 -26.66
CA GLU A 31 -21.37 21.22 -26.30
C GLU A 31 -21.85 22.24 -25.27
N HIS A 32 -23.11 22.68 -25.36
CA HIS A 32 -23.73 23.55 -24.37
C HIS A 32 -23.95 22.83 -23.04
N LEU A 33 -24.34 21.55 -23.10
CA LEU A 33 -24.44 20.69 -21.91
C LEU A 33 -23.08 20.48 -21.25
N LEU A 34 -22.05 20.15 -22.03
CA LEU A 34 -20.71 19.91 -21.50
C LEU A 34 -20.13 21.17 -20.84
N ALA A 35 -20.23 22.31 -21.50
CA ALA A 35 -19.75 23.58 -20.96
C ALA A 35 -20.47 23.98 -19.67
N ALA A 36 -21.77 23.70 -19.56
CA ALA A 36 -22.52 23.95 -18.33
C ALA A 36 -22.14 22.98 -17.20
N VAL A 37 -21.95 21.69 -17.51
CA VAL A 37 -21.55 20.66 -16.53
C VAL A 37 -20.18 20.96 -15.93
N LEU A 38 -19.23 21.41 -16.73
CA LEU A 38 -17.88 21.76 -16.25
C LEU A 38 -17.85 22.94 -15.27
N ARG A 39 -18.85 23.83 -15.33
CA ARG A 39 -18.94 25.05 -14.50
C ARG A 39 -19.75 24.88 -13.22
N VAL A 40 -20.29 23.69 -12.96
CA VAL A 40 -21.10 23.46 -11.76
C VAL A 40 -20.23 23.58 -10.51
N GLU A 41 -20.60 24.47 -9.59
CA GLU A 41 -19.83 24.77 -8.37
C GLU A 41 -20.07 23.77 -7.22
N ASP A 42 -20.48 22.54 -7.53
CA ASP A 42 -20.68 21.48 -6.52
C ASP A 42 -19.41 20.65 -6.24
N GLY A 43 -18.32 20.94 -6.95
CA GLY A 43 -17.02 20.30 -6.81
C GLY A 43 -16.92 18.89 -7.40
N ARG A 44 -18.03 18.23 -7.74
CA ARG A 44 -18.02 16.81 -8.14
C ARG A 44 -17.38 16.56 -9.50
N VAL A 45 -17.68 17.43 -10.47
CA VAL A 45 -17.08 17.33 -11.81
C VAL A 45 -15.58 17.64 -11.74
N ARG A 46 -15.18 18.59 -10.89
CA ARG A 46 -13.78 18.91 -10.61
C ARG A 46 -13.04 17.71 -10.01
N GLU A 47 -13.58 17.08 -8.97
CA GLU A 47 -13.04 15.86 -8.36
C GLU A 47 -12.82 14.76 -9.41
N VAL A 48 -13.77 14.61 -10.33
CA VAL A 48 -13.68 13.63 -11.42
C VAL A 48 -12.57 13.96 -12.42
N LEU A 49 -12.41 15.23 -12.82
CA LEU A 49 -11.35 15.63 -13.75
C LEU A 49 -9.96 15.48 -13.12
N GLU A 50 -9.81 15.91 -11.86
CA GLU A 50 -8.56 15.80 -11.12
C GLU A 50 -8.17 14.32 -10.92
N ALA A 51 -9.15 13.45 -10.64
CA ALA A 51 -8.96 11.99 -10.58
C ALA A 51 -8.43 11.38 -11.88
N LEU A 52 -8.78 11.99 -13.02
CA LEU A 52 -8.34 11.57 -14.35
C LEU A 52 -7.02 12.24 -14.77
N GLY A 53 -6.42 13.07 -13.90
CA GLY A 53 -5.19 13.80 -14.20
C GLY A 53 -5.39 14.99 -15.14
N ILE A 54 -6.61 15.54 -15.20
CA ILE A 54 -6.99 16.62 -16.13
C ILE A 54 -7.20 17.90 -15.34
N ASP A 55 -6.56 19.00 -15.78
CA ASP A 55 -6.78 20.32 -15.21
C ASP A 55 -8.22 20.80 -15.56
N PRO A 56 -9.09 21.05 -14.57
CA PRO A 56 -10.44 21.57 -14.81
C PRO A 56 -10.46 22.87 -15.65
N ALA A 57 -9.47 23.75 -15.43
CA ALA A 57 -9.39 25.00 -16.19
C ALA A 57 -9.00 24.76 -17.65
N GLU A 58 -8.18 23.75 -17.94
CA GLU A 58 -7.87 23.32 -19.30
C GLU A 58 -9.08 22.71 -19.99
N ALA A 59 -9.84 21.87 -19.28
CA ALA A 59 -11.08 21.30 -19.80
C ALA A 59 -12.07 22.41 -20.22
N GLU A 60 -12.34 23.37 -19.33
CA GLU A 60 -13.22 24.51 -19.63
C GLU A 60 -12.75 25.34 -20.82
N ARG A 61 -11.44 25.66 -20.90
CA ARG A 61 -10.86 26.40 -22.04
C ARG A 61 -11.02 25.64 -23.35
N THR A 62 -10.85 24.33 -23.32
CA THR A 62 -10.96 23.47 -24.51
C THR A 62 -12.39 23.45 -25.04
N VAL A 63 -13.39 23.36 -24.15
CA VAL A 63 -14.80 23.41 -24.56
C VAL A 63 -15.19 24.80 -25.06
N ALA A 64 -14.76 25.86 -24.37
CA ALA A 64 -15.03 27.24 -24.79
C ALA A 64 -14.47 27.54 -26.18
N ALA A 65 -13.22 27.15 -26.44
CA ALA A 65 -12.61 27.31 -27.76
C ALA A 65 -13.36 26.54 -28.87
N HIS A 66 -13.96 25.40 -28.52
CA HIS A 66 -14.79 24.64 -29.47
C HIS A 66 -16.12 25.33 -29.78
N LEU A 67 -16.78 25.90 -28.76
CA LEU A 67 -18.01 26.67 -28.93
C LEU A 67 -17.78 27.89 -29.83
N ASP A 68 -16.69 28.63 -29.61
CA ASP A 68 -16.34 29.82 -30.41
C ASP A 68 -15.99 29.48 -31.87
N ALA A 69 -15.48 28.27 -32.12
CA ALA A 69 -15.10 27.81 -33.46
C ALA A 69 -16.29 27.28 -34.29
N THR A 70 -17.46 27.08 -33.68
CA THR A 70 -18.64 26.53 -34.37
C THR A 70 -19.38 27.67 -35.10
N PRO A 71 -19.47 27.66 -36.44
CA PRO A 71 -20.10 28.75 -37.18
C PRO A 71 -21.59 28.85 -36.87
N PRO A 72 -22.17 30.07 -36.80
CA PRO A 72 -23.60 30.24 -36.58
C PRO A 72 -24.38 29.56 -37.72
N PRO A 73 -25.57 29.01 -37.43
CA PRO A 73 -26.37 28.36 -38.46
C PRO A 73 -26.70 29.35 -39.59
N PRO A 74 -26.80 28.87 -40.85
CA PRO A 74 -27.17 29.72 -41.97
C PRO A 74 -28.53 30.39 -41.70
N PRO A 75 -28.73 31.66 -42.12
CA PRO A 75 -29.96 32.38 -41.84
C PRO A 75 -31.16 31.63 -42.41
N ALA A 76 -32.14 31.34 -41.55
CA ALA A 76 -33.37 30.68 -41.94
C ALA A 76 -34.08 31.49 -43.04
N THR A 77 -34.31 30.86 -44.19
CA THR A 77 -35.08 31.43 -45.29
C THR A 77 -36.46 31.87 -44.79
N ALA A 78 -36.78 33.14 -45.03
CA ALA A 78 -37.90 33.85 -44.44
C ALA A 78 -39.27 33.19 -44.67
N ARG A 79 -40.00 32.95 -43.56
CA ARG A 79 -41.45 33.26 -43.43
C ARG A 79 -41.96 32.91 -42.02
N ARG A 80 -42.11 33.92 -41.14
CA ARG A 80 -43.36 34.17 -40.39
C ARG A 80 -43.28 35.38 -39.44
N LYS A 81 -44.33 36.19 -39.58
CA LYS A 81 -44.80 37.36 -38.81
C LYS A 81 -44.16 37.63 -37.44
N ARG A 82 -43.66 38.87 -37.30
CA ARG A 82 -43.36 39.58 -36.05
C ARG A 82 -44.45 39.38 -35.00
N ARG A 83 -44.10 38.71 -33.90
CA ARG A 83 -44.74 38.81 -32.58
C ARG A 83 -43.62 39.13 -31.57
N GLN A 84 -43.96 39.92 -30.55
CA GLN A 84 -43.06 40.38 -29.48
C GLN A 84 -42.24 39.21 -28.87
N PRO A 85 -41.01 39.46 -28.38
CA PRO A 85 -40.12 38.40 -27.91
C PRO A 85 -40.61 37.87 -26.56
N GLN A 86 -41.42 36.82 -26.59
CA GLN A 86 -41.45 35.85 -25.49
C GLN A 86 -40.16 35.03 -25.58
N VAL A 87 -39.41 34.95 -24.48
CA VAL A 87 -38.26 34.03 -24.37
C VAL A 87 -38.81 32.61 -24.55
N LYS A 88 -38.74 32.09 -25.77
CA LYS A 88 -39.15 30.71 -26.05
C LYS A 88 -38.04 29.80 -25.55
N GLN A 89 -38.41 28.82 -24.73
CA GLN A 89 -37.50 27.72 -24.37
C GLN A 89 -36.88 27.15 -25.64
N VAL A 90 -35.55 27.17 -25.72
CA VAL A 90 -34.79 26.48 -26.76
C VAL A 90 -34.89 24.97 -26.48
N PRO A 91 -35.33 24.14 -27.44
CA PRO A 91 -35.46 22.70 -27.25
C PRO A 91 -34.09 22.01 -27.23
N PHE A 92 -34.00 20.83 -26.59
CA PHE A 92 -32.81 19.98 -26.68
C PHE A 92 -32.67 19.33 -28.07
N ALA A 93 -31.45 19.36 -28.60
CA ALA A 93 -31.05 18.60 -29.78
C ALA A 93 -31.24 17.09 -29.56
N THR A 94 -31.27 16.32 -30.65
CA THR A 94 -31.48 14.85 -30.59
C THR A 94 -30.35 14.17 -29.80
N GLU A 95 -29.12 14.61 -30.02
CA GLU A 95 -27.90 14.13 -29.37
C GLU A 95 -27.90 14.47 -27.87
N SER A 96 -28.37 15.66 -27.50
CA SER A 96 -28.53 16.06 -26.10
C SER A 96 -29.56 15.20 -25.37
N LYS A 97 -30.68 14.86 -26.02
CA LYS A 97 -31.67 13.93 -25.45
C LYS A 97 -31.05 12.54 -25.23
N ALA A 98 -30.28 12.04 -26.20
CA ALA A 98 -29.57 10.78 -26.08
C ALA A 98 -28.56 10.79 -24.91
N ALA A 99 -27.84 11.90 -24.68
CA ALA A 99 -26.94 12.08 -23.54
C ALA A 99 -27.67 12.07 -22.19
N LEU A 100 -28.85 12.68 -22.09
CA LEU A 100 -29.67 12.64 -20.89
C LEU A 100 -30.23 11.23 -20.62
N GLU A 101 -30.62 10.49 -21.66
CA GLU A 101 -31.00 9.08 -21.54
C GLU A 101 -29.83 8.18 -21.16
N ALA A 102 -28.63 8.46 -21.69
CA ALA A 102 -27.41 7.76 -21.30
C ALA A 102 -27.04 8.05 -19.84
N THR A 103 -27.23 9.29 -19.36
CA THR A 103 -27.05 9.67 -17.95
C THR A 103 -27.90 8.78 -17.03
N LEU A 104 -29.17 8.56 -17.39
CA LEU A 104 -30.08 7.68 -16.63
C LEU A 104 -29.56 6.24 -16.56
N ARG A 105 -29.03 5.72 -17.67
CA ARG A 105 -28.46 4.36 -17.74
C ARG A 105 -27.19 4.25 -16.91
N GLU A 106 -26.27 5.22 -16.98
CA GLU A 106 -25.04 5.20 -16.19
C GLU A 106 -25.32 5.36 -14.69
N THR A 107 -26.26 6.23 -14.32
CA THR A 107 -26.69 6.39 -12.92
C THR A 107 -27.23 5.07 -12.36
N ALA A 108 -28.07 4.37 -13.14
CA ALA A 108 -28.60 3.06 -12.75
C ALA A 108 -27.50 1.98 -12.67
N ARG A 109 -26.52 1.99 -13.59
CA ARG A 109 -25.37 1.07 -13.55
C ARG A 109 -24.51 1.26 -12.31
N LEU A 110 -24.38 2.49 -11.84
CA LEU A 110 -23.68 2.81 -10.60
C LEU A 110 -24.50 2.49 -9.34
N GLY A 111 -25.77 2.10 -9.48
CA GLY A 111 -26.66 1.85 -8.35
C GLY A 111 -27.03 3.12 -7.58
N HIS A 112 -26.95 4.30 -8.20
CA HIS A 112 -27.27 5.57 -7.56
C HIS A 112 -28.74 5.97 -7.79
N ASP A 113 -29.40 6.44 -6.73
CA ASP A 113 -30.82 6.82 -6.81
C ASP A 113 -31.03 8.22 -7.41
N SER A 114 -30.04 9.11 -7.23
CA SER A 114 -30.08 10.51 -7.65
C SER A 114 -29.05 10.82 -8.75
N ILE A 115 -29.38 11.78 -9.61
CA ILE A 115 -28.57 12.19 -10.76
C ILE A 115 -27.86 13.51 -10.42
N GLY A 116 -26.56 13.39 -10.12
CA GLY A 116 -25.64 14.51 -9.89
C GLY A 116 -25.01 15.08 -11.18
N SER A 117 -24.33 16.22 -11.06
CA SER A 117 -23.57 16.87 -12.15
C SER A 117 -22.55 15.93 -12.82
N ALA A 118 -21.82 15.16 -12.02
CA ALA A 118 -20.85 14.16 -12.47
C ALA A 118 -21.46 13.03 -13.32
N HIS A 119 -22.75 12.69 -13.12
CA HIS A 119 -23.44 11.69 -13.95
C HIS A 119 -23.75 12.22 -15.35
N LEU A 120 -24.02 13.53 -15.49
CA LEU A 120 -24.23 14.17 -16.79
C LEU A 120 -22.98 14.03 -17.68
N LEU A 121 -21.78 14.13 -17.08
CA LEU A 121 -20.52 13.89 -17.79
C LEU A 121 -20.44 12.47 -18.37
N LEU A 122 -20.86 11.44 -17.62
CA LEU A 122 -20.91 10.06 -18.14
C LEU A 122 -21.92 9.91 -19.27
N GLY A 123 -23.09 10.54 -19.17
CA GLY A 123 -24.08 10.54 -20.23
C GLY A 123 -23.56 11.18 -21.52
N LEU A 124 -22.81 12.28 -21.40
CA LEU A 124 -22.16 12.96 -22.51
C LEU A 124 -21.05 12.11 -23.15
N LEU A 125 -20.25 11.40 -22.36
CA LEU A 125 -19.26 10.43 -22.85
C LEU A 125 -19.91 9.26 -23.59
N ARG A 126 -21.02 8.74 -23.05
CA ARG A 126 -21.68 7.54 -23.58
C ARG A 126 -22.53 7.79 -24.82
N ALA A 127 -23.04 9.00 -25.01
CA ALA A 127 -23.87 9.31 -26.17
C ALA A 127 -23.09 9.41 -27.49
N GLU A 128 -21.74 9.37 -27.45
CA GLU A 128 -20.87 9.31 -28.62
C GLU A 128 -21.24 10.34 -29.71
N SER A 129 -21.61 11.57 -29.30
CA SER A 129 -21.86 12.63 -30.27
C SER A 129 -20.53 13.15 -30.80
N GLY A 130 -20.45 13.42 -32.11
CA GLY A 130 -19.19 13.79 -32.77
C GLY A 130 -18.50 15.02 -32.14
N THR A 131 -19.29 15.98 -31.66
CA THR A 131 -18.82 17.19 -30.98
C THR A 131 -18.19 16.87 -29.61
N THR A 132 -18.90 16.12 -28.77
CA THR A 132 -18.42 15.76 -27.43
C THR A 132 -17.24 14.79 -27.48
N GLN A 133 -17.24 13.83 -28.42
CA GLN A 133 -16.09 12.94 -28.65
C GLN A 133 -14.84 13.71 -29.06
N ALA A 134 -14.97 14.69 -29.97
CA ALA A 134 -13.83 15.49 -30.41
C ALA A 134 -13.20 16.28 -29.26
N VAL A 135 -14.03 16.81 -28.35
CA VAL A 135 -13.57 17.62 -27.21
C VAL A 135 -13.04 16.74 -26.07
N LEU A 136 -13.81 15.74 -25.64
CA LEU A 136 -13.44 14.84 -24.54
C LEU A 136 -12.26 13.93 -24.93
N GLY A 137 -12.17 13.53 -26.20
CA GLY A 137 -11.03 12.78 -26.72
C GLY A 137 -9.73 13.60 -26.75
N ARG A 138 -9.79 14.92 -27.01
CA ARG A 138 -8.61 15.80 -26.87
C ARG A 138 -8.13 15.92 -25.43
N LEU A 139 -9.06 15.81 -24.48
CA LEU A 139 -8.75 15.82 -23.05
C LEU A 139 -8.34 14.42 -22.53
N GLY A 140 -8.35 13.39 -23.37
CA GLY A 140 -8.03 12.01 -22.98
C GLY A 140 -9.06 11.38 -22.02
N ILE A 141 -10.30 11.88 -22.00
CA ILE A 141 -11.35 11.38 -21.10
C ILE A 141 -12.00 10.15 -21.71
N GLU A 142 -11.69 8.99 -21.13
CA GLU A 142 -12.31 7.70 -21.49
C GLU A 142 -13.47 7.37 -20.55
N LEU A 143 -14.47 6.66 -21.08
CA LEU A 143 -15.73 6.38 -20.35
C LEU A 143 -15.53 5.52 -19.10
N ASP A 144 -14.71 4.47 -19.17
CA ASP A 144 -14.53 3.54 -18.06
C ASP A 144 -13.75 4.15 -16.89
N PRO A 145 -12.60 4.84 -17.10
CA PRO A 145 -11.95 5.63 -16.05
C PRO A 145 -12.87 6.69 -15.44
N ALA A 146 -13.63 7.41 -16.28
CA ALA A 146 -14.58 8.42 -15.80
C ALA A 146 -15.67 7.79 -14.93
N ARG A 147 -16.19 6.60 -15.28
CA ARG A 147 -17.19 5.89 -14.46
C ARG A 147 -16.66 5.60 -13.06
N THR A 148 -15.42 5.12 -12.95
CA THR A 148 -14.76 4.87 -11.67
C THR A 148 -14.59 6.15 -10.85
N ALA A 149 -14.13 7.23 -11.48
CA ALA A 149 -13.97 8.52 -10.82
C ALA A 149 -15.30 9.10 -10.32
N VAL A 150 -16.38 8.98 -11.09
CA VAL A 150 -17.73 9.42 -10.68
C VAL A 150 -18.27 8.61 -9.51
N ALA A 151 -18.05 7.29 -9.50
CA ALA A 151 -18.45 6.45 -8.37
C ALA A 151 -17.76 6.87 -7.07
N ALA A 152 -16.47 7.21 -7.14
CA ALA A 152 -15.68 7.69 -6.00
C ALA A 152 -16.15 9.07 -5.51
N ALA A 153 -16.26 10.04 -6.42
CA ALA A 153 -16.70 11.41 -6.13
C ALA A 153 -18.09 11.41 -5.46
N VAL A 154 -19.05 10.67 -5.99
CA VAL A 154 -20.42 10.61 -5.43
C VAL A 154 -20.46 9.95 -4.06
N SER A 155 -19.57 8.98 -3.79
CA SER A 155 -19.47 8.28 -2.50
C SER A 155 -18.73 9.08 -1.41
N GLY A 156 -18.20 10.26 -1.72
CA GLY A 156 -17.40 11.07 -0.78
C GLY A 156 -16.02 10.47 -0.47
N ARG A 157 -15.53 9.56 -1.32
CA ARG A 157 -14.17 9.02 -1.24
C ARG A 157 -13.32 9.73 -2.30
N PRO A 158 -12.21 10.40 -1.95
CA PRO A 158 -11.31 10.96 -2.96
C PRO A 158 -10.86 9.84 -3.89
N ALA A 159 -10.85 10.10 -5.19
CA ALA A 159 -10.30 9.17 -6.15
C ALA A 159 -8.81 8.96 -5.82
N ARG A 160 -8.44 7.72 -5.45
CA ARG A 160 -7.04 7.36 -5.21
C ARG A 160 -6.27 7.55 -6.52
N PRO A 161 -5.01 8.02 -6.48
CA PRO A 161 -4.11 7.97 -7.62
C PRO A 161 -4.13 6.57 -8.24
N THR A 162 -3.85 6.45 -9.53
CA THR A 162 -3.86 5.18 -10.30
C THR A 162 -2.80 4.14 -9.87
N GLY A 163 -2.26 4.27 -8.66
CA GLY A 163 -1.40 3.31 -7.98
C GLY A 163 -1.50 3.45 -6.45
N ARG A 164 -1.33 2.33 -5.75
CA ARG A 164 -1.24 2.28 -4.29
C ARG A 164 0.12 2.82 -3.84
N PRO A 165 0.19 3.72 -2.84
CA PRO A 165 1.49 4.21 -2.37
C PRO A 165 2.40 3.06 -1.94
N PHE A 166 3.67 3.17 -2.27
CA PHE A 166 4.67 2.14 -2.07
C PHE A 166 5.92 2.73 -1.43
N ARG A 167 6.47 2.01 -0.46
CA ARG A 167 7.77 2.32 0.14
C ARG A 167 8.61 1.06 0.21
N GLN A 168 9.89 1.16 -0.14
CA GLN A 168 10.87 0.13 0.18
C GLN A 168 11.77 0.65 1.30
N VAL A 169 11.74 -0.03 2.44
CA VAL A 169 12.42 0.40 3.67
C VAL A 169 13.56 -0.56 3.98
N ASP A 170 14.76 0.00 4.19
CA ASP A 170 15.92 -0.72 4.69
C ASP A 170 15.86 -0.77 6.21
N VAL A 171 15.84 -1.96 6.80
CA VAL A 171 15.61 -2.19 8.24
C VAL A 171 16.85 -2.81 8.89
N PHE A 172 17.19 -2.36 10.10
CA PHE A 172 18.37 -2.72 10.88
C PHE A 172 19.72 -2.29 10.28
N GLY A 173 19.73 -1.58 9.16
CA GLY A 173 20.98 -1.16 8.50
C GLY A 173 21.70 -0.03 9.24
N SER A 174 23.00 -0.21 9.48
CA SER A 174 23.88 0.85 10.03
C SER A 174 24.28 1.91 8.99
N ALA A 175 24.16 1.60 7.70
CA ALA A 175 24.38 2.47 6.55
C ALA A 175 23.26 2.33 5.50
N ALA A 176 23.30 3.12 4.43
CA ALA A 176 22.33 2.98 3.34
C ALA A 176 22.49 1.62 2.64
N LEU A 177 21.36 0.94 2.37
CA LEU A 177 21.32 -0.35 1.66
C LEU A 177 22.05 -1.48 2.38
N SER A 178 22.18 -1.39 3.70
CA SER A 178 23.03 -2.30 4.49
C SER A 178 22.24 -3.26 5.38
N GLY A 179 20.94 -3.03 5.56
CA GLY A 179 20.07 -3.88 6.37
C GLY A 179 19.29 -4.89 5.53
N ASN A 180 18.05 -5.15 5.97
CA ASN A 180 17.10 -6.04 5.30
C ASN A 180 15.98 -5.22 4.66
N PRO A 181 15.85 -5.22 3.32
CA PRO A 181 14.83 -4.45 2.62
C PRO A 181 13.44 -5.12 2.72
N VAL A 182 12.44 -4.33 3.08
CA VAL A 182 11.02 -4.73 2.99
C VAL A 182 10.27 -3.82 2.04
N ALA A 183 9.46 -4.41 1.16
CA ALA A 183 8.49 -3.71 0.34
C ALA A 183 7.20 -3.49 1.14
N VAL A 184 6.70 -2.26 1.22
CA VAL A 184 5.49 -1.90 1.95
C VAL A 184 4.49 -1.26 0.99
N VAL A 185 3.36 -1.95 0.78
CA VAL A 185 2.22 -1.46 0.01
C VAL A 185 1.21 -0.85 0.98
N HIS A 186 0.96 0.44 0.81
CA HIS A 186 -0.10 1.13 1.53
C HIS A 186 -1.47 0.81 0.91
N ASP A 187 -2.54 1.10 1.65
CA ASP A 187 -3.87 1.19 1.06
C ASP A 187 -4.31 -0.13 0.37
N ALA A 188 -3.93 -1.25 0.99
CA ALA A 188 -4.04 -2.58 0.40
C ALA A 188 -5.46 -3.18 0.47
N GLU A 189 -6.48 -2.39 0.83
CA GLU A 189 -7.86 -2.83 0.75
C GLU A 189 -8.23 -3.29 -0.67
N GLY A 190 -9.02 -4.37 -0.75
CA GLY A 190 -9.51 -4.94 -1.99
C GLY A 190 -8.51 -5.80 -2.76
N LEU A 191 -7.26 -5.94 -2.31
CA LEU A 191 -6.34 -6.93 -2.86
C LEU A 191 -6.70 -8.33 -2.35
N THR A 192 -6.73 -9.32 -3.25
CA THR A 192 -6.88 -10.73 -2.87
C THR A 192 -5.56 -11.32 -2.39
N ASP A 193 -5.64 -12.46 -1.71
CA ASP A 193 -4.48 -13.23 -1.24
C ASP A 193 -3.55 -13.61 -2.41
N GLU A 194 -4.13 -13.97 -3.56
CA GLU A 194 -3.39 -14.30 -4.77
C GLU A 194 -2.64 -13.09 -5.33
N GLN A 195 -3.25 -11.89 -5.31
CA GLN A 195 -2.60 -10.65 -5.75
C GLN A 195 -1.44 -10.28 -4.82
N MET A 196 -1.65 -10.36 -3.50
CA MET A 196 -0.61 -10.07 -2.51
C MET A 196 0.58 -11.04 -2.66
N ALA A 197 0.30 -12.35 -2.77
CA ALA A 197 1.32 -13.37 -2.96
C ALA A 197 2.03 -13.24 -4.32
N ALA A 198 1.29 -12.91 -5.39
CA ALA A 198 1.89 -12.67 -6.71
C ALA A 198 2.84 -11.49 -6.70
N PHE A 199 2.46 -10.39 -6.03
CA PHE A 199 3.33 -9.22 -5.91
C PHE A 199 4.56 -9.52 -5.04
N ALA A 200 4.40 -10.23 -3.92
CA ALA A 200 5.53 -10.65 -3.08
C ALA A 200 6.53 -11.55 -3.83
N ARG A 201 6.04 -12.46 -4.68
CA ARG A 201 6.91 -13.23 -5.59
C ARG A 201 7.63 -12.35 -6.61
N TRP A 202 6.94 -11.35 -7.15
CA TRP A 202 7.50 -10.46 -8.18
C TRP A 202 8.56 -9.50 -7.62
N THR A 203 8.34 -8.95 -6.42
CA THR A 203 9.35 -8.10 -5.75
C THR A 203 10.60 -8.89 -5.40
N ASN A 204 10.45 -10.18 -5.09
CA ASN A 204 11.53 -11.12 -4.79
C ASN A 204 12.46 -10.61 -3.66
N LEU A 205 11.90 -9.81 -2.74
CA LEU A 205 12.52 -9.49 -1.47
C LEU A 205 12.22 -10.61 -0.45
N SER A 206 12.91 -10.60 0.69
CA SER A 206 12.60 -11.54 1.78
C SER A 206 11.11 -11.49 2.14
N GLU A 207 10.57 -10.27 2.29
CA GLU A 207 9.13 -10.07 2.51
C GLU A 207 8.59 -8.82 1.81
N THR A 208 7.30 -8.89 1.51
CA THR A 208 6.44 -7.78 1.09
C THR A 208 5.27 -7.69 2.04
N THR A 209 4.95 -6.48 2.49
CA THR A 209 3.87 -6.22 3.44
C THR A 209 2.79 -5.34 2.87
N PHE A 210 1.60 -5.51 3.42
CA PHE A 210 0.38 -4.84 2.98
C PHE A 210 -0.28 -4.21 4.20
N LEU A 211 -0.34 -2.87 4.21
CA LEU A 211 -1.01 -2.10 5.24
C LEU A 211 -2.52 -2.03 4.95
N LEU A 212 -3.31 -2.45 5.92
CA LEU A 212 -4.76 -2.48 5.87
C LEU A 212 -5.35 -1.73 7.07
N THR A 213 -6.60 -1.33 6.91
CA THR A 213 -7.44 -0.89 8.02
C THR A 213 -7.52 -1.99 9.09
N PRO A 214 -7.27 -1.67 10.38
CA PRO A 214 -7.31 -2.66 11.45
C PRO A 214 -8.73 -3.18 11.68
N THR A 215 -8.86 -4.45 12.06
CA THR A 215 -10.13 -5.04 12.48
C THR A 215 -10.27 -5.00 14.01
N HIS A 216 -9.15 -5.02 14.73
CA HIS A 216 -9.13 -4.90 16.17
C HIS A 216 -9.14 -3.42 16.60
N PRO A 217 -10.03 -2.98 17.52
CA PRO A 217 -10.19 -1.57 17.87
C PRO A 217 -8.93 -0.95 18.49
N ALA A 218 -8.15 -1.75 19.22
CA ALA A 218 -6.90 -1.31 19.85
C ALA A 218 -5.70 -1.21 18.89
N ALA A 219 -5.81 -1.71 17.65
CA ALA A 219 -4.72 -1.63 16.68
C ALA A 219 -4.78 -0.33 15.89
N ASP A 220 -3.61 0.20 15.54
CA ASP A 220 -3.43 1.39 14.72
C ASP A 220 -3.52 1.06 13.23
N TYR A 221 -2.97 -0.09 12.84
CA TYR A 221 -3.05 -0.66 11.50
C TYR A 221 -3.01 -2.18 11.55
N ARG A 222 -3.52 -2.82 10.49
CA ARG A 222 -3.34 -4.25 10.25
C ARG A 222 -2.27 -4.46 9.20
N LEU A 223 -1.44 -5.46 9.42
CA LEU A 223 -0.36 -5.85 8.53
C LEU A 223 -0.54 -7.29 8.10
N ARG A 224 -0.45 -7.53 6.79
CA ARG A 224 -0.22 -8.86 6.21
C ARG A 224 1.20 -8.92 5.66
N ILE A 225 1.85 -10.06 5.81
CA ILE A 225 3.27 -10.24 5.54
C ILE A 225 3.43 -11.45 4.63
N PHE A 226 4.02 -11.28 3.46
CA PHE A 226 4.22 -12.34 2.48
C PHE A 226 5.69 -12.48 2.13
N THR A 227 6.18 -13.71 2.16
CA THR A 227 7.42 -14.12 1.46
C THR A 227 7.07 -14.46 0.00
N PRO A 228 8.07 -14.73 -0.86
CA PRO A 228 7.81 -15.36 -2.15
C PRO A 228 7.10 -16.73 -2.02
N GLY A 229 7.32 -17.44 -0.90
CA GLY A 229 6.75 -18.76 -0.62
C GLY A 229 5.32 -18.77 -0.06
N GLY A 230 4.84 -17.67 0.52
CA GLY A 230 3.51 -17.59 1.13
C GLY A 230 3.39 -16.57 2.27
N GLU A 231 2.21 -16.50 2.89
CA GLU A 231 1.93 -15.60 4.00
C GLU A 231 2.56 -16.09 5.31
N LEU A 232 3.12 -15.16 6.08
CA LEU A 232 3.62 -15.37 7.43
C LEU A 232 2.66 -14.74 8.45
N ALA A 233 2.43 -15.44 9.56
CA ALA A 233 1.66 -14.89 10.67
C ALA A 233 2.37 -13.70 11.35
N PHE A 234 3.70 -13.71 11.37
CA PHE A 234 4.55 -12.67 11.94
C PHE A 234 5.95 -12.67 11.33
N ALA A 235 6.57 -11.49 11.23
CA ALA A 235 8.00 -11.33 10.95
C ALA A 235 8.54 -10.02 11.54
N GLY A 236 9.77 -10.06 12.05
CA GLY A 236 10.38 -8.96 12.81
C GLY A 236 10.72 -7.72 11.98
N HIS A 237 11.64 -7.83 11.01
CA HIS A 237 12.03 -6.68 10.18
C HIS A 237 10.86 -6.09 9.38
N PRO A 238 9.91 -6.91 8.84
CA PRO A 238 8.76 -6.37 8.14
C PRO A 238 7.83 -5.57 9.05
N THR A 239 7.76 -5.93 10.34
CA THR A 239 7.01 -5.16 11.35
C THR A 239 7.61 -3.77 11.55
N LEU A 240 8.94 -3.65 11.73
CA LEU A 240 9.59 -2.34 11.87
C LEU A 240 9.51 -1.49 10.60
N GLY A 241 9.78 -2.08 9.43
CA GLY A 241 9.73 -1.34 8.17
C GLY A 241 8.32 -0.86 7.82
N SER A 242 7.30 -1.66 8.14
CA SER A 242 5.90 -1.25 7.92
C SER A 242 5.44 -0.20 8.92
N ALA A 243 5.85 -0.29 10.18
CA ALA A 243 5.63 0.76 11.18
C ALA A 243 6.26 2.08 10.75
N HIS A 244 7.51 2.04 10.27
CA HIS A 244 8.20 3.20 9.71
C HIS A 244 7.42 3.82 8.55
N ALA A 245 7.05 3.00 7.56
CA ALA A 245 6.29 3.43 6.39
C ALA A 245 4.94 4.05 6.77
N TRP A 246 4.22 3.44 7.72
CA TRP A 246 2.93 3.93 8.21
C TRP A 246 3.05 5.29 8.92
N LEU A 247 4.04 5.44 9.81
CA LEU A 247 4.34 6.71 10.47
C LEU A 247 4.74 7.79 9.46
N GLU A 248 5.58 7.46 8.48
CA GLU A 248 6.02 8.38 7.42
C GLU A 248 4.87 8.80 6.50
N ALA A 249 3.84 7.97 6.34
CA ALA A 249 2.61 8.31 5.64
C ALA A 249 1.62 9.16 6.47
N GLY A 250 2.02 9.62 7.66
CA GLY A 250 1.19 10.45 8.53
C GLY A 250 0.32 9.66 9.51
N GLY A 251 0.58 8.36 9.68
CA GLY A 251 -0.07 7.57 10.71
C GLY A 251 0.21 8.11 12.11
N VAL A 252 -0.84 8.25 12.92
CA VAL A 252 -0.76 8.74 14.30
C VAL A 252 -1.25 7.63 15.23
N PRO A 253 -0.41 7.10 16.14
CA PRO A 253 -0.84 6.09 17.09
C PRO A 253 -2.02 6.58 17.93
N LYS A 254 -3.02 5.73 18.15
CA LYS A 254 -4.21 6.03 18.96
C LYS A 254 -3.87 6.28 20.43
N GLY A 255 -2.73 5.77 20.91
CA GLY A 255 -2.23 5.92 22.27
C GLY A 255 -0.75 6.31 22.31
N GLY A 256 -0.11 6.13 23.47
CA GLY A 256 1.32 6.43 23.65
C GLY A 256 2.28 5.40 23.03
N GLN A 257 1.77 4.27 22.55
CA GLN A 257 2.53 3.21 21.87
C GLN A 257 1.82 2.84 20.56
N LEU A 258 2.60 2.36 19.58
CA LEU A 258 2.10 1.90 18.30
C LEU A 258 1.68 0.42 18.42
N VAL A 259 0.52 0.06 17.90
CA VAL A 259 -0.01 -1.30 17.97
C VAL A 259 -0.35 -1.81 16.57
N GLN A 260 0.36 -2.86 16.15
CA GLN A 260 0.13 -3.56 14.88
C GLN A 260 -0.77 -4.77 15.12
N GLU A 261 -1.79 -4.94 14.29
CA GLU A 261 -2.52 -6.21 14.16
C GLU A 261 -1.88 -7.05 13.04
N CYS A 262 -1.61 -8.33 13.29
CA CYS A 262 -1.13 -9.28 12.28
C CYS A 262 -1.60 -10.72 12.62
N GLY A 263 -1.09 -11.74 11.93
CA GLY A 263 -1.57 -13.12 12.07
C GLY A 263 -1.43 -13.72 13.47
N ILE A 264 -0.52 -13.19 14.29
CA ILE A 264 -0.36 -13.59 15.71
C ILE A 264 -1.17 -12.73 16.70
N GLY A 265 -2.00 -11.80 16.20
CA GLY A 265 -2.76 -10.85 17.01
C GLY A 265 -2.08 -9.48 17.11
N LEU A 266 -2.00 -8.92 18.32
CA LEU A 266 -1.49 -7.58 18.55
C LEU A 266 -0.01 -7.58 18.91
N VAL A 267 0.79 -6.85 18.12
CA VAL A 267 2.21 -6.61 18.38
C VAL A 267 2.37 -5.17 18.81
N ARG A 268 2.97 -4.98 19.99
CA ARG A 268 3.30 -3.65 20.52
C ARG A 268 4.63 -3.18 19.94
N LEU A 269 4.66 -1.92 19.53
CA LEU A 269 5.85 -1.23 19.09
C LEU A 269 6.04 0.06 19.90
N ARG A 270 7.30 0.41 20.12
CA ARG A 270 7.69 1.70 20.70
C ARG A 270 8.64 2.41 19.77
N ARG A 271 8.63 3.74 19.86
CA ARG A 271 9.63 4.60 19.26
C ARG A 271 10.31 5.38 20.37
N THR A 272 11.57 5.07 20.64
CA THR A 272 12.45 5.90 21.46
C THR A 272 13.40 6.64 20.52
N GLU A 273 14.69 6.29 20.50
CA GLU A 273 15.63 6.70 19.47
C GLU A 273 15.41 5.92 18.17
N ARG A 274 14.95 4.66 18.29
CA ARG A 274 14.72 3.72 17.19
C ARG A 274 13.33 3.12 17.32
N LEU A 275 12.83 2.51 16.25
CA LEU A 275 11.65 1.66 16.33
C LEU A 275 12.06 0.31 16.93
N ALA A 276 11.22 -0.21 17.82
CA ALA A 276 11.38 -1.54 18.39
C ALA A 276 10.01 -2.22 18.57
N PHE A 277 9.95 -3.53 18.32
CA PHE A 277 8.77 -4.34 18.61
C PHE A 277 9.01 -5.18 19.87
N ALA A 278 7.96 -5.46 20.63
CA ALA A 278 8.01 -6.40 21.74
C ALA A 278 8.08 -7.82 21.17
N ALA A 279 9.09 -8.59 21.58
CA ALA A 279 9.30 -9.97 21.18
C ALA A 279 8.04 -10.81 21.48
N PRO A 280 7.46 -11.48 20.46
CA PRO A 280 6.35 -12.39 20.71
C PRO A 280 6.79 -13.60 21.56
N PRO A 281 5.87 -14.20 22.32
CA PRO A 281 6.12 -15.46 23.02
C PRO A 281 6.60 -16.55 22.07
N LEU A 282 7.46 -17.43 22.56
CA LEU A 282 7.86 -18.63 21.81
C LEU A 282 6.68 -19.62 21.71
N ILE A 283 6.44 -20.12 20.50
CA ILE A 283 5.51 -21.21 20.19
C ILE A 283 6.17 -22.55 20.49
N ARG A 284 7.48 -22.66 20.22
CA ARG A 284 8.29 -23.84 20.57
C ARG A 284 9.61 -23.39 21.19
N SER A 285 9.92 -23.96 22.34
CA SER A 285 11.14 -23.68 23.09
C SER A 285 11.71 -24.94 23.74
N GLY A 286 12.95 -24.86 24.22
CA GLY A 286 13.58 -25.95 24.96
C GLY A 286 14.63 -26.74 24.16
N PRO A 287 15.05 -27.90 24.67
CA PRO A 287 16.17 -28.66 24.11
C PRO A 287 15.86 -29.18 22.70
N VAL A 288 16.91 -29.24 21.87
CA VAL A 288 16.86 -29.84 20.53
C VAL A 288 17.15 -31.32 20.63
N GLU A 289 16.35 -32.15 19.95
CA GLU A 289 16.56 -33.59 19.92
C GLU A 289 17.83 -33.93 19.14
N ALA A 290 18.48 -35.05 19.49
CA ALA A 290 19.73 -35.47 18.86
C ALA A 290 19.60 -35.60 17.33
N ILE A 291 18.45 -36.09 16.84
CA ILE A 291 18.19 -36.25 15.41
C ILE A 291 18.17 -34.92 14.64
N ASP A 292 17.53 -33.90 15.21
CA ASP A 292 17.49 -32.57 14.60
C ASP A 292 18.85 -31.90 14.68
N LEU A 293 19.58 -32.13 15.77
CA LEU A 293 20.92 -31.59 15.95
C LEU A 293 21.93 -32.22 14.98
N ASP A 294 21.82 -33.52 14.72
CA ASP A 294 22.62 -34.21 13.70
C ASP A 294 22.32 -33.68 12.28
N ARG A 295 21.06 -33.31 12.01
CA ARG A 295 20.68 -32.64 10.76
C ARG A 295 21.31 -31.25 10.67
N ILE A 296 21.26 -30.47 11.76
CA ILE A 296 21.83 -29.11 11.82
C ILE A 296 23.33 -29.14 11.57
N VAL A 297 24.10 -30.00 12.24
CA VAL A 297 25.57 -30.03 12.07
C VAL A 297 25.97 -30.47 10.66
N ARG A 298 25.20 -31.39 10.04
CA ARG A 298 25.37 -31.77 8.63
C ARG A 298 25.09 -30.59 7.70
N ALA A 299 23.97 -29.89 7.93
CA ALA A 299 23.57 -28.73 7.13
C ALA A 299 24.57 -27.57 7.27
N LEU A 300 25.14 -27.34 8.46
CA LEU A 300 26.14 -26.30 8.69
C LEU A 300 27.57 -26.73 8.32
N ARG A 301 27.78 -28.02 7.99
CA ARG A 301 29.10 -28.64 7.72
C ARG A 301 30.11 -28.46 8.85
N ILE A 302 29.68 -28.67 10.09
CA ILE A 302 30.52 -28.58 11.30
C ILE A 302 30.54 -29.87 12.09
N ASP A 303 31.55 -30.03 12.95
CA ASP A 303 31.59 -31.10 13.94
C ASP A 303 30.56 -30.85 15.06
N ARG A 304 29.96 -31.92 15.59
CA ARG A 304 29.00 -31.85 16.69
C ARG A 304 29.56 -31.16 17.93
N ALA A 305 30.85 -31.33 18.21
CA ALA A 305 31.56 -30.71 19.32
C ALA A 305 31.76 -29.19 19.16
N ALA A 306 31.55 -28.64 17.96
CA ALA A 306 31.57 -27.19 17.75
C ALA A 306 30.31 -26.50 18.29
N VAL A 307 29.20 -27.24 18.47
CA VAL A 307 27.95 -26.71 19.02
C VAL A 307 28.02 -26.73 20.55
N LEU A 308 28.13 -25.55 21.14
CA LEU A 308 28.21 -25.38 22.60
C LEU A 308 26.85 -25.51 23.28
N ASP A 309 25.80 -25.07 22.61
CA ASP A 309 24.41 -25.23 23.08
C ASP A 309 23.44 -25.09 21.89
N SER A 310 22.21 -25.58 22.06
CA SER A 310 21.18 -25.54 21.03
C SER A 310 19.77 -25.56 21.62
N ARG A 311 18.90 -24.65 21.17
CA ARG A 311 17.49 -24.58 21.60
C ARG A 311 16.53 -24.27 20.47
N TRP A 312 15.31 -24.76 20.61
CA TRP A 312 14.17 -24.19 19.89
C TRP A 312 13.95 -22.76 20.39
N VAL A 313 13.83 -21.82 19.46
CA VAL A 313 13.58 -20.39 19.73
C VAL A 313 12.50 -19.85 18.78
N ASP A 314 11.51 -20.70 18.51
CA ASP A 314 10.51 -20.48 17.49
C ASP A 314 9.37 -19.59 18.00
N ASN A 315 9.12 -18.49 17.30
CA ASN A 315 8.01 -17.56 17.50
C ASN A 315 7.12 -17.40 16.24
N GLY A 316 7.17 -18.36 15.31
CA GLY A 316 6.33 -18.42 14.12
C GLY A 316 6.98 -19.04 12.89
N ALA A 317 8.31 -18.97 12.78
CA ALA A 317 9.04 -19.39 11.57
C ALA A 317 9.69 -20.79 11.68
N GLY A 318 9.74 -21.41 12.86
CA GLY A 318 10.37 -22.72 13.07
C GLY A 318 11.86 -22.66 13.44
N TRP A 319 12.32 -21.56 14.06
CA TRP A 319 13.75 -21.38 14.38
C TRP A 319 14.30 -22.38 15.40
N VAL A 320 15.40 -23.03 15.03
CA VAL A 320 16.34 -23.67 15.95
C VAL A 320 17.62 -22.83 16.02
N ALA A 321 18.03 -22.46 17.21
CA ALA A 321 19.27 -21.75 17.44
C ALA A 321 20.39 -22.68 17.91
N VAL A 322 21.59 -22.48 17.39
CA VAL A 322 22.83 -23.10 17.86
C VAL A 322 23.86 -22.05 18.23
N ARG A 323 24.56 -22.27 19.35
CA ARG A 323 25.62 -21.40 19.82
C ARG A 323 26.99 -22.00 19.48
N LEU A 324 27.82 -21.21 18.80
CA LEU A 324 29.22 -21.53 18.52
C LEU A 324 30.14 -20.75 19.45
N ARG A 325 31.44 -21.05 19.37
CA ARG A 325 32.45 -20.52 20.30
C ARG A 325 32.66 -19.01 20.20
N ASP A 326 32.60 -18.45 18.99
CA ASP A 326 32.92 -17.05 18.69
C ASP A 326 32.28 -16.63 17.35
N ALA A 327 32.29 -15.32 17.09
CA ALA A 327 31.82 -14.73 15.85
C ALA A 327 32.56 -15.24 14.62
N ASP A 328 33.87 -15.47 14.71
CA ASP A 328 34.68 -16.00 13.59
C ASP A 328 34.18 -17.38 13.14
N ALA A 329 33.82 -18.26 14.08
CA ALA A 329 33.23 -19.56 13.77
C ALA A 329 31.86 -19.43 13.07
N VAL A 330 31.05 -18.43 13.44
CA VAL A 330 29.76 -18.15 12.77
C VAL A 330 29.99 -17.65 11.34
N LEU A 331 30.91 -16.69 11.17
CA LEU A 331 31.23 -16.11 9.87
C LEU A 331 31.85 -17.12 8.90
N ALA A 332 32.63 -18.08 9.42
CA ALA A 332 33.28 -19.12 8.63
C ALA A 332 32.32 -20.21 8.10
N LEU A 333 31.05 -20.23 8.52
CA LEU A 333 30.11 -21.28 8.08
C LEU A 333 29.87 -21.26 6.56
N THR A 334 29.88 -22.44 5.96
CA THR A 334 29.51 -22.67 4.55
C THR A 334 28.39 -23.71 4.48
N PRO A 335 27.12 -23.33 4.68
CA PRO A 335 26.02 -24.28 4.77
C PRO A 335 25.80 -25.07 3.48
N ASP A 336 25.36 -26.31 3.64
CA ASP A 336 24.80 -27.14 2.59
C ASP A 336 23.27 -27.00 2.58
N PHE A 337 22.76 -26.09 1.75
CA PHE A 337 21.32 -25.84 1.66
C PHE A 337 20.52 -27.07 1.21
N SER A 338 21.15 -28.06 0.55
CA SER A 338 20.48 -29.31 0.16
C SER A 338 20.24 -30.26 1.34
N ALA A 339 20.94 -30.06 2.45
CA ALA A 339 20.80 -30.85 3.66
C ALA A 339 19.76 -30.27 4.65
N PHE A 340 19.17 -29.11 4.35
CA PHE A 340 18.06 -28.56 5.13
C PHE A 340 16.79 -29.36 4.82
N GLY A 341 16.27 -30.08 5.82
CA GLY A 341 14.97 -30.75 5.70
C GLY A 341 13.82 -29.81 6.07
N GLU A 342 12.59 -30.17 5.72
CA GLU A 342 11.40 -29.36 6.00
C GLU A 342 11.29 -28.97 7.49
N GLY A 343 10.79 -27.74 7.72
CA GLY A 343 10.48 -27.22 9.06
C GLY A 343 11.70 -26.94 9.95
N LEU A 344 12.88 -26.70 9.37
CA LEU A 344 14.11 -26.47 10.12
C LEU A 344 14.86 -25.23 9.62
N ASP A 345 14.45 -24.08 10.13
CA ASP A 345 15.19 -22.83 9.95
C ASP A 345 16.25 -22.72 11.03
N ILE A 346 17.49 -22.40 10.66
CA ILE A 346 18.66 -22.49 11.54
C ILE A 346 19.22 -21.10 11.82
N GLY A 347 19.22 -20.71 13.09
CA GLY A 347 19.95 -19.55 13.60
C GLY A 347 21.26 -19.98 14.24
N VAL A 348 22.34 -19.27 13.95
CA VAL A 348 23.65 -19.51 14.55
C VAL A 348 24.11 -18.23 15.23
N VAL A 349 24.59 -18.34 16.47
CA VAL A 349 25.08 -17.20 17.26
C VAL A 349 26.45 -17.48 17.87
N GLY A 350 27.31 -16.47 17.94
CA GLY A 350 28.62 -16.55 18.55
C GLY A 350 29.08 -15.18 19.06
N PRO A 351 29.76 -15.11 20.22
CA PRO A 351 30.17 -13.84 20.81
C PRO A 351 31.29 -13.15 20.01
N HIS A 352 31.21 -11.84 19.92
CA HIS A 352 32.32 -10.98 19.52
C HIS A 352 33.27 -10.74 20.71
N PRO A 353 34.55 -10.39 20.46
CA PRO A 353 35.43 -9.87 21.50
C PRO A 353 34.87 -8.60 22.16
N GLU A 354 35.19 -8.37 23.43
CA GLU A 354 34.76 -7.18 24.15
C GLU A 354 35.27 -5.88 23.49
N GLY A 355 34.48 -4.81 23.59
CA GLY A 355 34.83 -3.48 23.08
C GLY A 355 34.46 -3.22 21.61
N GLY A 356 33.87 -4.20 20.92
CA GLY A 356 33.29 -4.03 19.58
C GLY A 356 31.92 -3.32 19.58
N GLU A 357 31.43 -3.01 18.37
CA GLU A 357 30.10 -2.39 18.17
C GLU A 357 28.92 -3.33 18.42
N ALA A 358 29.16 -4.64 18.47
CA ALA A 358 28.19 -5.68 18.71
C ALA A 358 28.78 -6.75 19.63
N GLN A 359 27.93 -7.38 20.43
CA GLN A 359 28.31 -8.41 21.40
C GLN A 359 28.26 -9.82 20.80
N VAL A 360 27.44 -10.02 19.76
CA VAL A 360 27.32 -11.31 19.07
C VAL A 360 27.20 -11.13 17.57
N GLU A 361 27.70 -12.11 16.83
CA GLU A 361 27.39 -12.31 15.42
C GLU A 361 26.29 -13.36 15.29
N VAL A 362 25.32 -13.08 14.43
CA VAL A 362 24.21 -13.97 14.10
C VAL A 362 24.21 -14.26 12.60
N ARG A 363 23.84 -15.49 12.22
CA ARG A 363 23.44 -15.85 10.84
C ARG A 363 22.15 -16.65 10.89
N GLY A 364 21.24 -16.38 9.95
CA GLY A 364 19.93 -17.04 9.84
C GLY A 364 19.76 -17.69 8.47
N PHE A 365 19.49 -18.99 8.44
CA PHE A 365 19.33 -19.78 7.22
C PHE A 365 17.91 -20.33 7.14
N ALA A 366 17.16 -19.94 6.11
CA ALA A 366 15.75 -20.29 5.92
C ALA A 366 15.40 -20.68 4.46
N PRO A 367 16.10 -21.68 3.87
CA PRO A 367 15.99 -21.97 2.44
C PRO A 367 14.55 -22.32 1.99
N HIS A 368 13.71 -22.86 2.88
CA HIS A 368 12.31 -23.19 2.57
C HIS A 368 11.41 -21.96 2.40
N ALA A 369 11.78 -20.82 2.99
CA ALA A 369 11.13 -19.53 2.74
C ALA A 369 11.53 -18.91 1.38
N GLY A 370 12.34 -19.61 0.59
CA GLY A 370 12.93 -19.09 -0.65
C GLY A 370 14.16 -18.21 -0.43
N ILE A 371 14.69 -18.16 0.81
CA ILE A 371 15.78 -17.29 1.22
C ILE A 371 16.90 -18.16 1.81
N PRO A 372 17.97 -18.49 1.06
CA PRO A 372 19.04 -19.34 1.58
C PRO A 372 19.66 -18.81 2.87
N GLU A 373 20.00 -17.52 2.90
CA GLU A 373 20.47 -16.81 4.08
C GLU A 373 19.77 -15.44 4.16
N ASP A 374 19.12 -15.17 5.29
CA ASP A 374 18.40 -13.90 5.51
C ASP A 374 19.37 -12.84 6.07
N PRO A 375 19.46 -11.64 5.43
CA PRO A 375 20.44 -10.63 5.80
C PRO A 375 20.32 -10.10 7.22
N VAL A 376 19.10 -9.86 7.71
CA VAL A 376 18.88 -9.43 9.11
C VAL A 376 17.51 -9.89 9.60
N THR A 377 17.49 -10.79 10.59
CA THR A 377 16.28 -11.52 10.99
C THR A 377 15.79 -11.11 12.38
N GLY A 378 14.83 -10.19 12.42
CA GLY A 378 14.28 -9.70 13.70
C GLY A 378 13.61 -10.79 14.55
N SER A 379 12.88 -11.74 13.94
CA SER A 379 12.20 -12.83 14.66
C SER A 379 13.18 -13.82 15.29
N LEU A 380 14.25 -14.20 14.57
CA LEU A 380 15.34 -15.01 15.13
C LEU A 380 16.01 -14.30 16.31
N ASN A 381 16.35 -13.02 16.16
CA ASN A 381 16.95 -12.25 17.26
C ASN A 381 16.02 -12.12 18.47
N ALA A 382 14.70 -12.03 18.25
CA ALA A 382 13.70 -12.05 19.32
C ALA A 382 13.70 -13.36 20.11
N GLY A 383 13.84 -14.49 19.41
CA GLY A 383 13.93 -15.81 20.03
C GLY A 383 15.27 -16.04 20.75
N LEU A 384 16.38 -15.66 20.10
CA LEU A 384 17.72 -15.68 20.70
C LEU A 384 17.78 -14.84 21.97
N ALA A 385 17.19 -13.64 21.98
CA ALA A 385 17.16 -12.79 23.15
C ALA A 385 16.40 -13.44 24.32
N GLN A 386 15.22 -14.02 24.08
CA GLN A 386 14.46 -14.74 25.10
C GLN A 386 15.26 -15.89 25.72
N TRP A 387 16.00 -16.64 24.89
CA TRP A 387 16.85 -17.72 25.37
C TRP A 387 18.08 -17.21 26.13
N LEU A 388 18.93 -16.41 25.46
CA LEU A 388 20.27 -16.07 25.96
C LEU A 388 20.26 -15.03 27.08
N ILE A 389 19.24 -14.16 27.15
CA ILE A 389 19.03 -13.33 28.35
C ILE A 389 18.47 -14.19 29.47
N GLY A 390 17.52 -15.07 29.16
CA GLY A 390 16.81 -15.92 30.13
C GLY A 390 17.73 -16.87 30.91
N ASP A 391 18.81 -17.37 30.28
CA ASP A 391 19.80 -18.22 30.94
C ASP A 391 21.06 -17.48 31.43
N GLY A 392 21.13 -16.16 31.22
CA GLY A 392 22.24 -15.32 31.65
C GLY A 392 23.48 -15.36 30.75
N THR A 393 23.40 -15.98 29.57
CA THR A 393 24.50 -15.98 28.59
C THR A 393 24.79 -14.60 28.02
N LEU A 394 23.75 -13.78 27.81
CA LEU A 394 23.86 -12.39 27.34
C LEU A 394 23.25 -11.40 28.35
N PRO A 395 23.76 -10.16 28.39
CA PRO A 395 23.19 -9.12 29.25
C PRO A 395 21.79 -8.71 28.77
N ARG A 396 21.04 -8.04 29.65
CA ARG A 396 19.68 -7.53 29.36
C ARG A 396 19.61 -6.48 28.25
N SER A 397 20.74 -5.88 27.89
CA SER A 397 20.86 -4.96 26.76
C SER A 397 22.13 -5.29 25.97
N TYR A 398 21.98 -5.54 24.68
CA TYR A 398 23.10 -5.85 23.78
C TYR A 398 22.75 -5.51 22.33
N VAL A 399 23.78 -5.51 21.48
CA VAL A 399 23.66 -5.36 20.04
C VAL A 399 24.12 -6.65 19.36
N ALA A 400 23.28 -7.19 18.48
CA ALA A 400 23.65 -8.27 17.57
C ALA A 400 24.01 -7.71 16.19
N ALA A 401 25.10 -8.22 15.62
CA ALA A 401 25.44 -8.04 14.22
C ALA A 401 24.91 -9.23 13.40
N GLN A 402 24.40 -8.95 12.20
CA GLN A 402 23.96 -9.98 11.27
C GLN A 402 24.17 -9.53 9.82
N GLY A 403 24.41 -10.50 8.95
CA GLY A 403 24.52 -10.30 7.50
C GLY A 403 25.93 -9.95 7.02
N THR A 404 26.92 -9.87 7.94
CA THR A 404 28.32 -9.58 7.64
C THR A 404 28.89 -10.51 6.56
N ALA A 405 28.59 -11.81 6.65
CA ALA A 405 29.07 -12.82 5.69
C ALA A 405 28.55 -12.61 4.25
N ILE A 406 27.43 -11.91 4.09
CA ILE A 406 26.79 -11.63 2.79
C ILE A 406 26.84 -10.14 2.41
N GLY A 407 27.78 -9.39 3.01
CA GLY A 407 28.04 -7.99 2.67
C GLY A 407 27.01 -6.99 3.20
N ARG A 408 26.26 -7.37 4.25
CA ARG A 408 25.33 -6.50 4.97
C ARG A 408 25.92 -6.08 6.31
N ALA A 409 25.32 -5.07 6.93
CA ALA A 409 25.78 -4.50 8.20
C ALA A 409 24.60 -4.24 9.13
N GLY A 410 23.84 -5.31 9.42
CA GLY A 410 22.72 -5.29 10.35
C GLY A 410 23.16 -5.01 11.79
N ARG A 411 22.39 -4.20 12.50
CA ARG A 411 22.51 -3.95 13.94
C ARG A 411 21.13 -4.08 14.58
N ILE A 412 20.95 -5.15 15.35
CA ILE A 412 19.75 -5.37 16.14
C ILE A 412 20.05 -4.95 17.57
N HIS A 413 19.32 -3.95 18.06
CA HIS A 413 19.37 -3.51 19.45
C HIS A 413 18.35 -4.29 20.26
N VAL A 414 18.81 -4.98 21.29
CA VAL A 414 17.98 -5.80 22.17
C VAL A 414 17.98 -5.18 23.55
N ASP A 415 16.79 -4.94 24.11
CA ASP A 415 16.63 -4.38 25.45
C ASP A 415 15.49 -5.07 26.21
N SER A 416 15.75 -5.62 27.40
CA SER A 416 14.69 -5.97 28.35
C SER A 416 14.02 -4.69 28.88
N ASP A 417 12.69 -4.72 29.04
CA ASP A 417 11.95 -3.59 29.59
C ASP A 417 12.31 -3.38 31.08
N PRO A 418 12.68 -2.16 31.49
CA PRO A 418 12.96 -1.89 32.90
C PRO A 418 11.77 -2.08 33.84
N ALA A 419 10.55 -1.93 33.33
CA ALA A 419 9.32 -2.09 34.10
C ALA A 419 8.81 -3.53 34.11
N ASP A 420 9.20 -4.34 33.12
CA ASP A 420 8.78 -5.74 32.98
C ASP A 420 9.89 -6.55 32.30
N ALA A 421 10.68 -7.28 33.10
CA ALA A 421 11.83 -8.01 32.59
C ALA A 421 11.48 -9.13 31.59
N ASP A 422 10.21 -9.54 31.53
CA ASP A 422 9.72 -10.55 30.59
C ASP A 422 9.44 -9.95 29.20
N VAL A 423 9.37 -8.62 29.09
CA VAL A 423 9.22 -7.93 27.81
C VAL A 423 10.60 -7.61 27.25
N ILE A 424 10.92 -8.20 26.10
CA ILE A 424 12.15 -7.91 25.35
C ILE A 424 11.80 -7.08 24.12
N TRP A 425 12.50 -5.98 23.93
CA TRP A 425 12.36 -5.09 22.78
C TRP A 425 13.44 -5.38 21.75
N ILE A 426 13.02 -5.58 20.51
CA ILE A 426 13.90 -5.80 19.36
C ILE A 426 13.80 -4.59 18.45
N GLY A 427 14.85 -3.79 18.40
CA GLY A 427 14.89 -2.51 17.73
C GLY A 427 16.03 -2.35 16.74
N GLY A 428 15.90 -1.34 15.90
CA GLY A 428 16.90 -1.02 14.89
C GLY A 428 16.55 0.19 14.06
N ASP A 429 17.50 0.62 13.25
CA ASP A 429 17.30 1.71 12.31
C ASP A 429 16.40 1.32 11.15
N THR A 430 15.59 2.27 10.70
CA THR A 430 14.72 2.14 9.53
C THR A 430 14.93 3.33 8.62
N ARG A 431 15.15 3.07 7.33
CA ARG A 431 15.36 4.11 6.31
C ARG A 431 14.57 3.81 5.05
N THR A 432 13.65 4.71 4.70
CA THR A 432 12.99 4.65 3.38
C THR A 432 14.03 4.87 2.29
N THR A 433 14.11 3.91 1.37
CA THR A 433 15.07 3.88 0.27
C THR A 433 14.39 4.18 -1.06
N ILE A 434 13.17 3.68 -1.26
CA ILE A 434 12.36 3.92 -2.45
C ILE A 434 10.98 4.42 -2.00
N THR A 435 10.44 5.42 -2.70
CA THR A 435 9.06 5.89 -2.56
C THR A 435 8.44 5.98 -3.94
N GLY A 436 7.20 5.53 -4.08
CA GLY A 436 6.48 5.57 -5.35
C GLY A 436 5.05 5.06 -5.22
N ALA A 437 4.51 4.52 -6.30
CA ALA A 437 3.20 3.88 -6.32
C ALA A 437 3.23 2.62 -7.20
N VAL A 438 2.36 1.65 -6.89
CA VAL A 438 2.23 0.38 -7.61
C VAL A 438 0.79 0.17 -8.11
N SER A 439 0.64 -0.29 -9.35
CA SER A 439 -0.67 -0.63 -9.93
C SER A 439 -0.94 -2.13 -9.70
N LEU A 440 -1.77 -2.43 -8.69
CA LEU A 440 -2.07 -3.80 -8.21
C LEU A 440 -3.55 -4.16 -8.25
#